data_AF-A0A8J8TJD1-F1
#
_entry.id   AF-A0A8J8TJD1-F1
#
_cell.length_a   1.000
_cell.length_b   1.000
_cell.length_c   1.000
_cell.angle_alpha   90.00
_cell.angle_beta   90.00
_cell.angle_gamma   90.00
#
_symmetry.space_group_name_H-M   'P 1'
#
loop_
_entity.id
_entity.type
_entity.pdbx_description
1 polymer ?
#
loop_
_entity_poly.entity_id
_entity_poly.type
_entity_poly.pdbx_seq_one_letter_code
_entity_poly.pdbx_strand_id
1 'polypeptide(L)'
;MRGINDKDIIKFVGYIIRIILLLGIIFQVILTVLQIVSDVIKLNILDLVNSTIIGSLLILVFLELYIAVNNYLSGKERSIANVIDAGISFVVREIILELFSANTSITNLLILAGIVGILTLSRFLASK
;
A
#
# COMPACT_ATOMS: atom_id res chain seq x y z
N MET A 1 -38.49 -13.11 8.80
CA MET A 1 -37.38 -12.62 7.95
C MET A 1 -36.09 -12.79 8.73
N ARG A 2 -35.19 -13.69 8.32
CA ARG A 2 -33.85 -13.79 8.93
C ARG A 2 -33.12 -12.50 8.60
N GLY A 3 -32.93 -11.64 9.61
CA GLY A 3 -32.12 -10.44 9.47
C GLY A 3 -30.72 -10.84 9.00
N ILE A 4 -30.19 -10.08 8.04
CA ILE A 4 -28.81 -10.26 7.59
C ILE A 4 -27.93 -10.13 8.84
N ASN A 5 -27.19 -11.18 9.17
CA ASN A 5 -26.31 -11.17 10.33
C ASN A 5 -25.14 -10.22 10.03
N ASP A 6 -24.75 -9.35 10.97
CA ASP A 6 -23.68 -8.35 10.74
C ASP A 6 -22.38 -9.00 10.22
N LYS A 7 -22.13 -10.24 10.68
CA LYS A 7 -21.01 -11.07 10.25
C LYS A 7 -21.02 -11.38 8.74
N ASP A 8 -22.20 -11.56 8.15
CA ASP A 8 -22.36 -11.86 6.73
C ASP A 8 -22.15 -10.58 5.89
N ILE A 9 -22.60 -9.42 6.39
CA ILE A 9 -22.33 -8.11 5.77
C ILE A 9 -20.82 -7.84 5.74
N ILE A 10 -20.14 -8.02 6.87
CA ILE A 10 -18.69 -7.80 7.00
C ILE A 10 -17.91 -8.69 6.02
N LYS A 11 -18.27 -9.99 5.94
CA LYS A 11 -17.65 -10.91 4.98
C LYS A 11 -17.90 -10.48 3.55
N PHE A 12 -19.13 -10.11 3.22
CA PHE A 12 -19.50 -9.66 1.88
C PHE A 12 -18.69 -8.43 1.45
N VAL A 13 -18.60 -7.41 2.31
CA VAL A 13 -17.78 -6.21 2.07
C VAL A 13 -16.30 -6.58 1.90
N GLY A 14 -15.75 -7.44 2.77
CA GLY A 14 -14.36 -7.86 2.63
C GLY A 14 -14.08 -8.63 1.34
N TYR A 15 -15.01 -9.46 0.85
CA TYR A 15 -14.89 -10.12 -0.45
C TYR A 15 -14.87 -9.12 -1.62
N ILE A 16 -15.73 -8.10 -1.58
CA ILE A 16 -15.74 -7.03 -2.59
C ILE A 16 -14.40 -6.31 -2.61
N ILE A 17 -13.90 -5.88 -1.43
CA ILE A 17 -12.61 -5.20 -1.32
C ILE A 17 -11.48 -6.09 -1.85
N ARG A 18 -11.48 -7.38 -1.53
CA ARG A 18 -10.49 -8.34 -2.02
C ARG A 18 -10.47 -8.43 -3.55
N ILE A 19 -11.64 -8.46 -4.19
CA ILE A 19 -11.75 -8.51 -5.66
C ILE A 19 -11.22 -7.21 -6.28
N ILE A 20 -11.61 -6.06 -5.73
CA ILE A 20 -11.14 -4.75 -6.20
C ILE A 20 -9.62 -4.65 -6.10
N LEU A 21 -9.04 -5.06 -4.97
CA LEU A 21 -7.59 -5.07 -4.77
C LEU A 21 -6.89 -5.99 -5.76
N LEU A 22 -7.43 -7.20 -6.00
CA LEU A 22 -6.84 -8.13 -6.96
C LEU A 22 -6.83 -7.55 -8.39
N LEU A 23 -7.93 -6.93 -8.81
CA LEU A 23 -8.01 -6.24 -10.10
C LEU A 23 -7.04 -5.05 -10.15
N GLY A 24 -6.95 -4.27 -9.07
CA GLY A 24 -6.01 -3.17 -8.94
C GLY A 24 -4.56 -3.62 -9.08
N ILE A 25 -4.17 -4.73 -8.45
CA ILE A 25 -2.83 -5.33 -8.60
C ILE A 25 -2.56 -5.69 -10.06
N ILE A 26 -3.46 -6.44 -10.69
CA ILE A 26 -3.29 -6.89 -12.08
C ILE A 26 -3.14 -5.70 -13.02
N PHE A 27 -4.03 -4.72 -12.90
CA PHE A 27 -4.02 -3.52 -13.73
C PHE A 27 -2.75 -2.70 -13.51
N GLN A 28 -2.33 -2.52 -12.25
CA GLN A 28 -1.12 -1.78 -11.93
C GLN A 28 0.14 -2.46 -12.46
N VAL A 29 0.21 -3.80 -12.39
CA VAL A 29 1.32 -4.56 -12.97
C VAL A 29 1.37 -4.33 -14.48
N ILE A 30 0.24 -4.43 -15.18
CA ILE A 30 0.17 -4.19 -16.63
C ILE A 30 0.61 -2.76 -16.97
N LEU A 31 0.08 -1.75 -16.27
CA LEU A 31 0.46 -0.36 -16.49
C LEU A 31 1.96 -0.12 -16.27
N THR A 32 2.50 -0.65 -15.18
CA THR A 32 3.92 -0.50 -14.84
C THR A 32 4.80 -1.12 -15.93
N VAL A 33 4.45 -2.32 -16.41
CA VAL A 33 5.19 -2.97 -17.50
C VAL A 33 5.10 -2.16 -18.80
N LEU A 34 3.92 -1.70 -19.19
CA LEU A 34 3.74 -0.89 -20.40
C LEU A 34 4.54 0.42 -20.34
N GLN A 35 4.58 1.04 -19.16
CA GLN A 35 5.30 2.29 -18.94
C GLN A 35 6.82 2.07 -19.02
N ILE A 36 7.34 1.03 -18.35
CA ILE A 36 8.75 0.62 -18.45
C ILE A 36 9.14 0.36 -19.91
N VAL A 37 8.31 -0.38 -20.67
CA VAL A 37 8.58 -0.67 -22.09
C VAL A 37 8.60 0.62 -22.92
N SER A 38 7.65 1.53 -22.72
CA SER A 38 7.63 2.85 -23.37
C SER A 38 8.90 3.64 -23.06
N ASP A 39 9.35 3.65 -21.82
CA ASP A 39 10.48 4.47 -21.36
C ASP A 39 11.81 3.93 -21.89
N VAL A 40 11.94 2.61 -22.01
CA VAL A 40 13.08 1.95 -22.69
C VAL A 40 13.13 2.38 -24.16
N ILE A 41 12.01 2.37 -24.88
CA ILE A 41 11.95 2.76 -26.31
C ILE A 41 12.35 4.22 -26.50
N LYS A 42 11.98 5.10 -25.57
CA LYS A 42 12.30 6.54 -25.61
C LYS A 42 13.73 6.86 -25.15
N LEU A 43 14.50 5.87 -24.69
CA LEU A 43 15.85 6.03 -24.12
C LEU A 43 15.91 7.04 -22.97
N ASN A 44 14.82 7.23 -22.23
CA ASN A 44 14.78 8.15 -21.10
C ASN A 44 15.10 7.41 -19.80
N ILE A 45 16.37 7.45 -19.40
CA ILE A 45 16.90 6.73 -18.23
C ILE A 45 16.25 7.20 -16.93
N LEU A 46 15.99 8.52 -16.79
CA LEU A 46 15.39 9.07 -15.58
C LEU A 46 13.94 8.63 -15.41
N ASP A 47 13.16 8.70 -16.50
CA ASP A 47 11.77 8.24 -16.51
C ASP A 47 11.70 6.72 -16.27
N LEU A 48 12.61 5.95 -16.85
CA LEU A 48 12.69 4.50 -16.65
C LEU A 48 12.90 4.14 -15.17
N VAL A 49 13.82 4.83 -14.48
CA VAL A 49 14.08 4.63 -13.05
C VAL A 49 12.85 4.99 -12.22
N ASN A 50 12.22 6.14 -12.51
CA ASN A 50 11.03 6.59 -11.81
C ASN A 50 9.84 5.63 -12.00
N SER A 51 9.53 5.26 -13.23
CA SER A 51 8.44 4.32 -13.57
C SER A 51 8.66 2.96 -12.92
N THR A 52 9.90 2.48 -12.86
CA THR A 52 10.25 1.20 -12.22
C THR A 52 10.04 1.26 -10.71
N ILE A 53 10.55 2.29 -10.04
CA ILE A 53 10.46 2.41 -8.57
C ILE A 53 9.02 2.69 -8.14
N ILE A 54 8.38 3.70 -8.72
CA ILE A 54 7.04 4.16 -8.32
C ILE A 54 6.00 3.07 -8.58
N GLY A 55 6.05 2.44 -9.76
CA GLY A 55 5.15 1.35 -10.12
C GLY A 55 5.30 0.15 -9.19
N SER A 56 6.54 -0.27 -8.92
CA SER A 56 6.82 -1.41 -8.03
C SER A 56 6.37 -1.15 -6.59
N LEU A 57 6.59 0.05 -6.06
CA LEU A 57 6.14 0.42 -4.71
C LEU A 57 4.62 0.44 -4.58
N LEU A 58 3.90 0.90 -5.61
CA LEU A 58 2.44 0.85 -5.61
C LEU A 58 1.92 -0.59 -5.66
N ILE A 59 2.55 -1.46 -6.45
CA ILE A 59 2.23 -2.90 -6.47
C ILE A 59 2.43 -3.52 -5.08
N LEU A 60 3.55 -3.22 -4.41
CA LEU A 60 3.83 -3.70 -3.06
C LEU A 60 2.73 -3.30 -2.07
N VAL A 61 2.29 -2.03 -2.10
CA VAL A 61 1.21 -1.56 -1.22
C VAL A 61 -0.12 -2.26 -1.51
N PHE A 62 -0.49 -2.46 -2.77
CA PHE A 62 -1.69 -3.22 -3.08
C PHE A 62 -1.60 -4.67 -2.59
N LEU A 63 -0.42 -5.27 -2.67
CA LEU A 63 -0.18 -6.62 -2.16
C LEU A 63 -0.33 -6.69 -0.63
N GLU A 64 0.21 -5.71 0.09
CA GLU A 64 0.07 -5.60 1.55
C GLU A 64 -1.39 -5.43 1.98
N LEU A 65 -2.14 -4.55 1.30
CA LEU A 65 -3.57 -4.36 1.53
C LEU A 65 -4.36 -5.64 1.22
N TYR A 66 -4.01 -6.34 0.14
CA TYR A 66 -4.66 -7.61 -0.21
C TYR A 66 -4.43 -8.67 0.86
N ILE A 67 -3.20 -8.82 1.35
CA ILE A 67 -2.87 -9.73 2.45
C ILE A 67 -3.60 -9.32 3.73
N ALA A 68 -3.75 -8.01 3.98
CA ALA A 68 -4.50 -7.49 5.13
C ALA A 68 -5.97 -7.90 5.11
N VAL A 69 -6.64 -7.66 3.99
CA VAL A 69 -8.05 -8.04 3.80
C VAL A 69 -8.23 -9.56 3.87
N ASN A 70 -7.33 -10.33 3.25
CA ASN A 70 -7.42 -11.79 3.27
C ASN A 70 -7.23 -12.37 4.68
N ASN A 71 -6.31 -11.81 5.47
CA ASN A 71 -6.12 -12.21 6.86
C ASN A 71 -7.35 -11.87 7.72
N TYR A 72 -7.95 -10.69 7.51
CA TYR A 72 -9.18 -10.28 8.18
C TYR A 72 -10.35 -11.23 7.88
N LEU A 73 -10.57 -11.54 6.59
CA LEU A 73 -11.61 -12.48 6.16
C LEU A 73 -11.41 -13.90 6.69
N SER A 74 -10.15 -14.32 6.85
CA SER A 74 -9.80 -15.65 7.38
C SER A 74 -10.04 -15.78 8.89
N GLY A 75 -10.45 -14.70 9.57
CA GLY A 75 -10.64 -14.69 11.02
C GLY A 75 -9.32 -14.85 11.79
N LYS A 76 -8.17 -14.67 11.13
CA LYS A 76 -6.89 -14.58 11.84
C LYS A 76 -6.89 -13.23 12.54
N GLU A 77 -6.89 -13.23 13.87
CA GLU A 77 -6.71 -12.01 14.65
C GLU A 77 -5.44 -11.32 14.17
N ARG A 78 -5.59 -10.14 13.56
CA ARG A 78 -4.44 -9.28 13.38
C ARG A 78 -4.21 -8.58 14.71
N SER A 79 -3.08 -8.91 15.34
CA SER A 79 -2.51 -8.03 16.36
C SER A 79 -2.48 -6.60 15.79
N ILE A 80 -2.81 -5.63 16.62
CA ILE A 80 -2.73 -4.19 16.32
C ILE A 80 -1.36 -3.85 15.70
N ALA A 81 -0.30 -4.57 16.09
CA ALA A 81 1.03 -4.47 15.49
C ALA A 81 1.04 -4.67 13.96
N ASN A 82 0.24 -5.59 13.42
CA ASN A 82 0.17 -5.85 11.98
C ASN A 82 -0.51 -4.71 11.20
N VAL A 83 -1.41 -3.96 11.85
CA VAL A 83 -2.04 -2.77 11.24
C VAL A 83 -1.07 -1.61 11.25
N ILE A 84 -0.33 -1.45 12.36
CA ILE A 84 0.72 -0.45 12.48
C ILE A 84 1.85 -0.70 11.47
N ASP A 85 2.24 -1.96 11.25
CA ASP A 85 3.26 -2.33 10.26
C ASP A 85 2.87 -1.97 8.83
N ALA A 86 1.60 -2.20 8.46
CA ALA A 86 1.08 -1.78 7.17
C ALA A 86 1.03 -0.25 7.06
N GLY A 87 0.67 0.45 8.15
CA GLY A 87 0.70 1.91 8.19
C GLY A 87 2.12 2.47 8.01
N ILE A 88 3.12 1.87 8.65
CA ILE A 88 4.53 2.26 8.48
C ILE A 88 4.98 2.05 7.04
N SER A 89 4.68 0.90 6.43
CA SER A 89 5.03 0.62 5.03
C SER A 89 4.41 1.62 4.06
N PHE A 90 3.14 1.98 4.28
CA PHE A 90 2.46 3.01 3.50
C PHE A 90 3.16 4.38 3.59
N VAL A 91 3.52 4.83 4.79
CA VAL A 91 4.16 6.14 4.97
C VAL A 91 5.60 6.12 4.43
N VAL A 92 6.32 5.01 4.58
CA VAL A 92 7.65 4.84 3.98
C VAL A 92 7.59 4.93 2.45
N ARG A 93 6.54 4.37 1.83
CA ARG A 93 6.31 4.55 0.39
C ARG A 93 6.15 6.03 0.05
N GLU A 94 5.31 6.78 0.77
CA GLU A 94 5.11 8.21 0.49
C GLU A 94 6.41 9.02 0.63
N ILE A 95 7.28 8.66 1.60
CA ILE A 95 8.61 9.27 1.72
C ILE A 95 9.44 9.01 0.46
N ILE A 96 9.47 7.77 -0.03
CA ILE A 96 10.21 7.44 -1.25
C ILE A 96 9.63 8.22 -2.44
N LEU A 97 8.31 8.28 -2.60
CA LEU A 97 7.69 9.04 -3.70
C LEU A 97 8.03 10.53 -3.65
N GLU A 98 8.02 11.14 -2.48
CA GLU A 98 8.39 12.56 -2.30
C GLU A 98 9.87 12.82 -2.64
N LEU A 99 10.75 11.87 -2.36
CA LEU A 99 12.18 11.94 -2.71
C LEU A 99 12.43 11.82 -4.22
N PHE A 100 11.57 11.11 -4.96
CA PHE A 100 11.66 11.00 -6.41
C PHE A 100 10.76 12.00 -7.16
N SER A 101 10.02 12.84 -6.44
CA SER A 101 9.22 13.92 -7.00
C SER A 101 10.11 15.06 -7.51
N ALA A 102 9.74 15.65 -8.65
CA ALA A 102 10.43 16.84 -9.18
C ALA A 102 10.28 18.09 -8.27
N ASN A 103 9.36 18.06 -7.29
CA ASN A 103 9.09 19.18 -6.39
C ASN A 103 9.09 18.72 -4.92
N THR A 104 10.22 18.18 -4.47
CA THR A 104 10.39 17.70 -3.09
C THR A 104 10.20 18.84 -2.09
N SER A 105 9.23 18.71 -1.19
CA SER A 105 9.02 19.64 -0.08
C SER A 105 9.62 19.08 1.20
N ILE A 106 10.60 19.79 1.77
CA ILE A 106 11.22 19.44 3.06
C ILE A 106 10.16 19.38 4.18
N THR A 107 9.15 20.25 4.13
CA THR A 107 8.04 20.25 5.10
C THR A 107 7.23 18.97 5.01
N ASN A 108 6.92 18.48 3.80
CA ASN A 108 6.20 17.21 3.62
C ASN A 108 7.01 16.02 4.14
N LEU A 109 8.32 15.98 3.83
CA LEU A 109 9.22 14.93 4.32
C LEU A 109 9.28 14.90 5.85
N LEU A 110 9.34 16.06 6.51
CA LEU A 110 9.32 16.14 7.98
C LEU A 110 7.99 15.64 8.57
N ILE A 111 6.86 15.99 7.96
CA ILE A 111 5.54 15.50 8.39
C ILE A 111 5.48 13.97 8.27
N LEU A 112 5.87 13.41 7.12
CA LEU A 112 5.88 11.97 6.88
C LEU A 112 6.82 11.25 7.86
N ALA A 113 8.03 11.78 8.08
CA ALA A 113 8.97 11.23 9.06
C ALA A 113 8.40 11.27 10.49
N GLY A 114 7.70 12.34 10.86
CA GLY A 114 6.99 12.44 12.13
C GLY A 114 5.92 11.36 12.30
N ILE A 115 5.13 11.10 11.26
CA ILE A 115 4.13 10.02 11.26
C ILE A 115 4.79 8.65 11.43
N VAL A 116 5.90 8.37 10.73
CA VAL A 116 6.66 7.12 10.93
C VAL A 116 7.15 7.00 12.38
N GLY A 117 7.65 8.09 12.97
CA GLY A 117 8.08 8.12 14.37
C GLY A 117 6.95 7.74 15.33
N ILE A 118 5.77 8.34 15.15
CA ILE A 118 4.58 8.06 15.97
C ILE A 118 4.10 6.61 15.79
N LEU A 119 4.04 6.12 14.55
CA LEU A 119 3.62 4.74 14.28
C LEU A 119 4.62 3.73 14.85
N THR A 120 5.91 3.99 14.75
CA THR A 120 6.96 3.12 15.31
C THR A 120 6.87 3.05 16.83
N LEU A 121 6.64 4.20 17.50
CA LEU A 121 6.38 4.24 18.94
C LEU A 121 5.10 3.48 19.32
N SER A 122 4.04 3.66 18.54
CA SER A 122 2.77 2.94 18.74
C SER A 122 2.96 1.43 18.61
N ARG A 123 3.78 0.99 17.65
CA ARG A 123 4.14 -0.43 17.46
C ARG A 123 4.88 -0.98 18.68
N PHE A 124 5.87 -0.24 19.18
CA PHE A 124 6.66 -0.65 20.33
C PHE A 124 5.79 -0.86 21.58
N LEU A 125 4.81 0.04 21.80
CA LEU A 125 3.85 -0.10 22.89
C LEU A 125 2.87 -1.26 22.69
N ALA A 126 2.39 -1.46 21.45
CA ALA A 126 1.43 -2.53 21.12
C ALA A 126 2.06 -3.94 21.08
N SER A 127 3.38 -4.03 20.95
CA SER A 127 4.14 -5.29 20.96
C SER A 127 4.50 -5.78 22.37
N LYS A 128 4.14 -5.01 23.41
CA LYS A 128 4.46 -5.26 24.81
C LYS A 128 3.21 -5.67 25.57
#